data_AF-A0A3N9W909-F1
#
_entry.id   AF-A0A3N9W909-F1
#
_cell.length_a   1.000
_cell.length_b   1.000
_cell.length_c   1.000
_cell.angle_alpha   90.00
_cell.angle_beta   90.00
_cell.angle_gamma   90.00
#
_symmetry.space_group_name_H-M   'P 1'
#
loop_
_entity.id
_entity.type
_entity.pdbx_description
1 polymer ?
#
loop_
_entity_poly.entity_id
_entity_poly.type
_entity_poly.pdbx_seq_one_letter_code
_entity_poly.pdbx_strand_id
1 'polypeptide(L)'
;MKPALPFGVTVDEQPLVIPYRIYQAEPPAGAETSLPPTQLAILNCLYTRHHDGRVRQRRLEHVLTLNEPWVVPYVVRLVGEYVLEILLDIRRGFVELDEPTTPQHAVYGQVLAANPSFLAVTRQRVASYWACYYRHLYSDRRYYPGSTLIESMRAAARHHSAPTRSRHPRV
;
A
#
# COMPACT_ATOMS: atom_id res chain seq x y z
N MET A 1 22.87 -9.51 -9.43
CA MET A 1 21.56 -9.17 -8.86
C MET A 1 20.69 -8.62 -9.98
N LYS A 2 19.58 -9.28 -10.35
CA LYS A 2 18.70 -8.77 -11.43
C LYS A 2 17.99 -7.50 -10.93
N PRO A 3 17.84 -6.46 -11.78
CA PRO A 3 17.05 -5.29 -11.39
C PRO A 3 15.62 -5.73 -11.10
N ALA A 4 15.09 -5.27 -9.98
CA ALA A 4 13.73 -5.63 -9.60
C ALA A 4 12.74 -4.92 -10.53
N LEU A 5 11.86 -5.71 -11.13
CA LEU A 5 10.91 -5.24 -12.14
C LEU A 5 9.76 -4.43 -11.52
N PRO A 6 9.15 -3.50 -12.28
CA PRO A 6 7.87 -2.90 -11.94
C PRO A 6 6.82 -3.95 -11.54
N PHE A 7 5.84 -3.55 -10.75
CA PHE A 7 4.72 -4.42 -10.39
C PHE A 7 3.41 -3.83 -10.92
N GLY A 8 2.53 -4.71 -11.38
CA GLY A 8 1.20 -4.35 -11.87
C GLY A 8 0.11 -4.69 -10.85
N VAL A 9 -0.92 -3.86 -10.81
CA VAL A 9 -2.16 -4.05 -10.04
C VAL A 9 -3.33 -3.53 -10.87
N THR A 10 -4.55 -3.96 -10.57
CA THR A 10 -5.78 -3.47 -11.20
C THR A 10 -6.46 -2.47 -10.27
N VAL A 11 -6.78 -1.28 -10.76
CA VAL A 11 -7.53 -0.25 -10.03
C VAL A 11 -8.64 0.23 -10.95
N ASP A 12 -9.89 0.22 -10.48
CA ASP A 12 -11.06 0.58 -11.30
C ASP A 12 -11.08 -0.13 -12.66
N GLU A 13 -10.79 -1.44 -12.64
CA GLU A 13 -10.67 -2.31 -13.83
C GLU A 13 -9.55 -1.94 -14.82
N GLN A 14 -8.72 -0.94 -14.50
CA GLN A 14 -7.58 -0.51 -15.31
C GLN A 14 -6.25 -1.02 -14.74
N PRO A 15 -5.29 -1.39 -15.59
CA PRO A 15 -3.95 -1.76 -15.13
C PRO A 15 -3.16 -0.52 -14.70
N LEU A 16 -2.59 -0.57 -13.49
CA LEU A 16 -1.63 0.40 -12.97
C LEU A 16 -0.28 -0.29 -12.77
N VAL A 17 0.76 0.22 -13.46
CA VAL A 17 2.13 -0.29 -13.37
C VAL A 17 2.98 0.67 -12.56
N ILE A 18 3.58 0.17 -11.48
CA ILE A 18 4.33 0.98 -10.51
C ILE A 18 5.80 0.56 -10.51
N PRO A 19 6.75 1.52 -10.58
CA PRO A 19 8.17 1.21 -10.51
C PRO A 19 8.53 0.52 -9.19
N TYR A 20 9.44 -0.47 -9.27
CA TYR A 20 9.94 -1.10 -8.06
C TYR A 20 10.69 -0.09 -7.18
N ARG A 21 11.60 0.68 -7.80
CA ARG A 21 12.42 1.69 -7.15
C ARG A 21 12.78 2.80 -8.13
N ILE A 22 12.82 4.02 -7.64
CA ILE A 22 13.29 5.22 -8.35
C ILE A 22 14.54 5.77 -7.65
N TYR A 23 15.41 6.39 -8.44
CA TYR A 23 16.73 6.91 -7.99
C TYR A 23 16.89 8.40 -8.29
N GLN A 24 15.88 9.01 -8.89
CA GLN A 24 15.86 10.42 -9.23
C GLN A 24 15.86 11.26 -7.95
N ALA A 25 16.72 12.28 -7.93
CA ALA A 25 16.72 13.28 -6.87
C ALA A 25 15.36 13.99 -6.80
N GLU A 26 15.00 14.42 -5.59
CA GLU A 26 13.78 15.20 -5.40
C GLU A 26 13.83 16.53 -6.15
N PRO A 27 12.66 17.05 -6.56
CA PRO A 27 12.59 18.38 -7.16
C PRO A 27 13.15 19.42 -6.19
N PRO A 28 13.80 20.48 -6.70
CA PRO A 28 14.31 21.53 -5.85
C PRO A 28 13.17 22.24 -5.13
N ALA A 29 13.49 22.87 -3.99
CA ALA A 29 12.52 23.60 -3.19
C ALA A 29 11.75 24.62 -4.05
N GLY A 30 10.42 24.61 -3.95
CA GLY A 30 9.53 25.49 -4.70
C GLY A 30 9.14 25.01 -6.11
N ALA A 31 9.78 23.97 -6.66
CA ALA A 31 9.41 23.42 -7.97
C ALA A 31 8.02 22.75 -7.97
N GLU A 32 7.54 22.34 -6.81
CA GLU A 32 6.27 21.65 -6.64
C GLU A 32 5.09 22.61 -6.36
N THR A 33 5.36 23.89 -6.08
CA THR A 33 4.34 24.86 -5.62
C THR A 33 3.26 25.13 -6.65
N SER A 34 3.59 25.03 -7.94
CA SER A 34 2.64 25.23 -9.04
C SER A 34 1.94 23.95 -9.49
N LEU A 35 2.23 22.80 -8.88
CA LEU A 35 1.62 21.54 -9.29
C LEU A 35 0.15 21.50 -8.88
N PRO A 36 -0.76 21.16 -9.80
CA PRO A 36 -2.14 20.83 -9.46
C PRO A 36 -2.19 19.71 -8.42
N PRO A 37 -3.24 19.66 -7.57
CA PRO A 37 -3.35 18.68 -6.48
C PRO A 37 -3.12 17.23 -6.93
N THR A 38 -3.70 16.82 -8.07
CA THR A 38 -3.51 15.48 -8.62
C THR A 38 -2.06 15.20 -9.02
N GLN A 39 -1.36 16.17 -9.62
CA GLN A 39 0.04 15.99 -10.02
C GLN A 39 0.96 15.88 -8.79
N LEU A 40 0.69 16.69 -7.75
CA LEU A 40 1.40 16.59 -6.48
C LEU A 40 1.14 15.24 -5.78
N ALA A 41 -0.09 14.75 -5.80
CA ALA A 41 -0.46 13.44 -5.26
C ALA A 41 0.25 12.30 -6.01
N ILE A 42 0.30 12.35 -7.34
CA ILE A 42 1.06 11.39 -8.17
C ILE A 42 2.55 11.46 -7.82
N LEU A 43 3.12 12.66 -7.71
CA LEU A 43 4.52 12.86 -7.35
C LEU A 43 4.84 12.23 -5.99
N ASN A 44 4.03 12.51 -4.97
CA ASN A 44 4.17 11.92 -3.64
C ASN A 44 4.10 10.40 -3.68
N CYS A 45 3.14 9.83 -4.43
CA CYS A 45 3.05 8.39 -4.64
C CYS A 45 4.32 7.83 -5.30
N LEU A 46 4.84 8.44 -6.36
CA LEU A 46 6.06 7.99 -7.03
C LEU A 46 7.27 8.01 -6.06
N TYR A 47 7.42 9.04 -5.24
CA TYR A 47 8.53 9.11 -4.28
C TYR A 47 8.40 8.16 -3.08
N THR A 48 7.23 7.53 -2.84
CA THR A 48 7.17 6.33 -1.96
C THR A 48 7.96 5.14 -2.53
N ARG A 49 8.37 5.21 -3.80
CA ARG A 49 9.27 4.24 -4.44
C ARG A 49 10.71 4.74 -4.50
N HIS A 50 11.09 5.79 -3.78
CA HIS A 50 12.48 6.26 -3.76
C HIS A 50 13.41 5.26 -3.03
N HIS A 51 14.70 5.26 -3.36
CA HIS A 51 15.73 4.42 -2.74
C HIS A 51 16.02 4.82 -1.29
N ASP A 52 16.06 6.13 -1.01
CA ASP A 52 16.16 6.64 0.36
C ASP A 52 14.86 6.37 1.16
N GLY A 53 15.00 5.75 2.33
CA GLY A 53 13.90 5.50 3.26
C GLY A 53 13.32 6.78 3.87
N ARG A 54 14.12 7.83 4.08
CA ARG A 54 13.67 9.10 4.63
C ARG A 54 12.74 9.83 3.67
N VAL A 55 13.08 9.81 2.38
CA VAL A 55 12.23 10.38 1.32
C VAL A 55 10.90 9.63 1.27
N ARG A 56 10.93 8.30 1.31
CA ARG A 56 9.70 7.48 1.31
C ARG A 56 8.79 7.81 2.49
N GLN A 57 9.35 7.88 3.69
CA GLN A 57 8.60 8.15 4.91
C GLN A 57 7.95 9.55 4.88
N ARG A 58 8.73 10.60 4.55
CA ARG A 58 8.20 11.96 4.44
C ARG A 58 7.10 12.07 3.39
N ARG A 59 7.28 11.44 2.22
CA ARG A 59 6.28 11.48 1.15
C ARG A 59 5.02 10.69 1.50
N LEU A 60 5.17 9.61 2.28
CA LEU A 60 4.06 8.83 2.80
C LEU A 60 3.11 9.67 3.68
N GLU A 61 3.60 10.63 4.46
CA GLU A 61 2.76 11.51 5.29
C GLU A 61 1.67 12.20 4.46
N HIS A 62 2.02 12.69 3.27
CA HIS A 62 1.06 13.27 2.33
C HIS A 62 0.19 12.23 1.65
N VAL A 63 0.73 11.04 1.38
CA VAL A 63 -0.01 9.96 0.71
C VAL A 63 -1.11 9.39 1.62
N LEU A 64 -0.90 9.35 2.93
CA LEU A 64 -1.90 8.83 3.88
C LEU A 64 -3.14 9.71 4.04
N THR A 65 -3.11 10.96 3.56
CA THR A 65 -4.28 11.86 3.57
C THR A 65 -5.16 11.71 2.31
N LEU A 66 -4.75 10.85 1.38
CA LEU A 66 -5.41 10.64 0.10
C LEU A 66 -6.35 9.42 0.15
N ASN A 67 -7.48 9.51 -0.54
CA ASN A 67 -8.52 8.47 -0.57
C ASN A 67 -8.81 7.96 -1.99
N GLU A 68 -7.92 8.26 -2.94
CA GLU A 68 -8.07 7.84 -4.32
C GLU A 68 -7.64 6.36 -4.49
N PRO A 69 -8.42 5.53 -5.22
CA PRO A 69 -8.11 4.10 -5.38
C PRO A 69 -6.70 3.81 -5.92
N TRP A 70 -6.18 4.66 -6.82
CA TRP A 70 -4.85 4.50 -7.41
C TRP A 70 -3.70 4.77 -6.44
N VAL A 71 -3.98 5.33 -5.26
CA VAL A 71 -3.00 5.54 -4.19
C VAL A 71 -2.75 4.26 -3.39
N VAL A 72 -3.78 3.44 -3.18
CA VAL A 72 -3.74 2.22 -2.34
C VAL A 72 -2.52 1.34 -2.63
N PRO A 73 -2.16 1.02 -3.88
CA PRO A 73 -1.05 0.13 -4.16
C PRO A 73 0.31 0.68 -3.73
N TYR A 74 0.48 2.00 -3.69
CA TYR A 74 1.72 2.63 -3.21
C TYR A 74 1.90 2.42 -1.70
N VAL A 75 0.83 2.60 -0.92
CA VAL A 75 0.84 2.38 0.54
C VAL A 75 0.99 0.90 0.87
N VAL A 76 0.21 0.02 0.24
CA VAL A 76 0.29 -1.43 0.46
C VAL A 76 1.67 -1.97 0.09
N ARG A 77 2.32 -1.40 -0.94
CA ARG A 77 3.68 -1.80 -1.30
C ARG A 77 4.68 -1.50 -0.19
N LEU A 78 4.56 -0.36 0.50
CA LEU A 78 5.40 0.00 1.63
C LEU A 78 5.21 -0.94 2.83
N VAL A 79 4.00 -1.45 3.07
CA VAL A 79 3.75 -2.47 4.11
C VAL A 79 4.58 -3.73 3.88
N GLY A 80 4.83 -4.07 2.62
CA GLY A 80 5.69 -5.19 2.23
C GLY A 80 7.17 -4.82 2.14
N GLU A 81 7.64 -3.81 2.87
CA GLU A 81 9.06 -3.42 3.00
C GLU A 81 9.54 -3.59 4.44
N TYR A 82 10.86 -3.59 4.65
CA TYR A 82 11.47 -3.94 5.93
C TYR A 82 11.60 -2.77 6.91
N VAL A 83 11.01 -1.60 6.64
CA VAL A 83 11.22 -0.37 7.44
C VAL A 83 10.12 -0.26 8.50
N LEU A 84 10.48 -0.41 9.78
CA LEU A 84 9.51 -0.43 10.89
C LEU A 84 8.80 0.91 11.07
N GLU A 85 9.52 2.02 10.94
CA GLU A 85 8.99 3.37 11.11
C GLU A 85 7.86 3.67 10.13
N ILE A 86 8.04 3.24 8.87
CA ILE A 86 7.01 3.33 7.83
C ILE A 86 5.78 2.49 8.20
N LEU A 87 5.96 1.28 8.74
CA LEU A 87 4.82 0.46 9.20
C LEU A 87 4.06 1.15 10.34
N LEU A 88 4.77 1.81 11.26
CA LEU A 88 4.16 2.55 12.36
C LEU A 88 3.41 3.79 11.85
N ASP A 89 3.95 4.52 10.86
CA ASP A 89 3.27 5.66 10.24
C ASP A 89 1.98 5.23 9.52
N ILE A 90 2.05 4.15 8.72
CA ILE A 90 0.87 3.59 8.05
C ILE A 90 -0.18 3.16 9.08
N ARG A 91 0.23 2.48 10.16
CA ARG A 91 -0.70 2.07 11.21
C ARG A 91 -1.36 3.26 11.90
N ARG A 92 -0.63 4.37 12.10
CA ARG A 92 -1.18 5.62 12.64
C ARG A 92 -2.15 6.30 11.68
N GLY A 93 -1.92 6.24 10.37
CA GLY A 93 -2.82 6.78 9.35
C GLY A 93 -4.05 5.91 9.05
N PHE A 94 -4.01 4.62 9.38
CA PHE A 94 -5.08 3.65 9.13
C PHE A 94 -6.05 3.52 10.31
N VAL A 95 -6.52 4.66 10.80
CA VAL A 95 -7.46 4.70 11.94
C VAL A 95 -8.83 4.13 11.55
N GLU A 96 -9.22 4.28 10.29
CA GLU A 96 -10.57 4.00 9.79
C GLU A 96 -10.65 2.68 9.00
N LEU A 97 -9.53 2.03 8.70
CA LEU A 97 -9.49 0.82 7.88
C LEU A 97 -10.31 -0.33 8.47
N ASP A 98 -10.38 -0.42 9.79
CA ASP A 98 -11.14 -1.48 10.48
C ASP A 98 -12.65 -1.17 10.55
N GLU A 99 -13.09 0.03 10.14
CA GLU A 99 -14.48 0.52 10.23
C GLU A 99 -15.21 0.43 8.87
N PRO A 100 -16.13 -0.53 8.65
CA PRO A 100 -16.69 -0.83 7.31
C PRO A 100 -17.44 0.30 6.60
N THR A 101 -17.88 1.32 7.35
CA THR A 101 -18.65 2.45 6.83
C THR A 101 -17.78 3.61 6.35
N THR A 102 -16.46 3.54 6.54
CA THR A 102 -15.56 4.65 6.22
C THR A 102 -15.11 4.60 4.76
N PRO A 103 -14.80 5.76 4.14
CA PRO A 103 -14.19 5.79 2.81
C PRO A 103 -12.87 5.02 2.76
N GLN A 104 -12.05 5.10 3.80
CA GLN A 104 -10.76 4.38 3.87
C GLN A 104 -10.97 2.87 3.78
N HIS A 105 -11.93 2.31 4.54
CA HIS A 105 -12.25 0.89 4.45
C HIS A 105 -12.72 0.50 3.05
N ALA A 106 -13.64 1.27 2.47
CA ALA A 106 -14.22 0.97 1.17
C ALA A 106 -13.15 0.97 0.06
N VAL A 107 -12.33 2.01 0.01
CA VAL A 107 -11.30 2.20 -1.04
C VAL A 107 -10.23 1.11 -0.95
N TYR A 108 -9.68 0.86 0.25
CA TYR A 108 -8.68 -0.19 0.43
C TYR A 108 -9.26 -1.58 0.21
N GLY A 109 -10.46 -1.84 0.73
CA GLY A 109 -11.14 -3.12 0.60
C GLY A 109 -11.40 -3.50 -0.86
N GLN A 110 -11.94 -2.58 -1.66
CA GLN A 110 -12.22 -2.80 -3.08
C GLN A 110 -10.95 -3.08 -3.90
N VAL A 111 -9.92 -2.22 -3.76
CA VAL A 111 -8.66 -2.41 -4.49
C VAL A 111 -7.98 -3.73 -4.09
N LEU A 112 -7.97 -4.07 -2.79
CA LEU A 112 -7.34 -5.30 -2.33
C LEU A 112 -8.13 -6.56 -2.70
N ALA A 113 -9.47 -6.49 -2.74
CA ALA A 113 -10.32 -7.57 -3.22
C ALA A 113 -10.09 -7.86 -4.71
N ALA A 114 -9.87 -6.83 -5.51
CA ALA A 114 -9.52 -6.96 -6.92
C ALA A 114 -8.08 -7.50 -7.15
N ASN A 115 -7.21 -7.44 -6.14
CA ASN A 115 -5.79 -7.81 -6.25
C ASN A 115 -5.34 -8.81 -5.17
N PRO A 116 -5.94 -10.01 -5.07
CA PRO A 116 -5.64 -10.97 -4.01
C PRO A 116 -4.18 -11.44 -4.03
N SER A 117 -3.58 -11.61 -5.22
CA SER A 117 -2.17 -11.98 -5.37
C SER A 117 -1.21 -10.90 -4.86
N PHE A 118 -1.54 -9.62 -5.07
CA PHE A 118 -0.75 -8.50 -4.56
C PHE A 118 -0.74 -8.49 -3.03
N LEU A 119 -1.92 -8.63 -2.41
CA LEU A 119 -2.04 -8.72 -0.94
C LEU A 119 -1.32 -9.95 -0.39
N ALA A 120 -1.41 -11.10 -1.07
CA ALA A 120 -0.73 -12.33 -0.66
C ALA A 120 0.80 -12.17 -0.66
N VAL A 121 1.38 -11.55 -1.69
CA VAL A 121 2.81 -11.26 -1.76
C VAL A 121 3.24 -10.29 -0.66
N THR A 122 2.46 -9.25 -0.39
CA THR A 122 2.75 -8.29 0.70
C THR A 122 2.76 -9.00 2.05
N ARG A 123 1.79 -9.88 2.32
CA ARG A 123 1.77 -10.71 3.54
C ARG A 123 3.00 -11.61 3.68
N GLN A 124 3.41 -12.26 2.59
CA GLN A 124 4.61 -13.11 2.61
C GLN A 124 5.87 -12.30 2.97
N ARG A 125 6.01 -11.10 2.41
CA ARG A 125 7.13 -10.20 2.71
C ARG A 125 7.13 -9.74 4.16
N VAL A 126 5.97 -9.32 4.68
CA VAL A 126 5.79 -8.97 6.09
C VAL A 126 6.26 -10.11 7.00
N ALA A 127 5.87 -11.35 6.70
CA ALA A 127 6.29 -12.51 7.48
C ALA A 127 7.81 -12.74 7.39
N SER A 128 8.39 -12.64 6.20
CA SER A 128 9.83 -12.81 6.00
C SER A 128 10.66 -11.74 6.70
N TYR A 129 10.26 -10.47 6.62
CA TYR A 129 10.99 -9.38 7.27
C TYR A 129 10.83 -9.38 8.79
N TRP A 130 9.65 -9.75 9.29
CA TRP A 130 9.49 -10.01 10.71
C TRP A 130 10.49 -11.09 11.17
N ALA A 131 10.53 -12.23 10.51
CA ALA A 131 11.39 -13.34 10.89
C ALA A 131 12.89 -12.99 10.83
N CYS A 132 13.29 -12.24 9.81
CA CYS A 132 14.70 -11.89 9.58
C CYS A 132 15.18 -10.75 10.50
N TYR A 133 14.36 -9.68 10.65
CA TYR A 133 14.82 -8.43 11.25
C TYR A 133 14.14 -8.08 12.56
N TYR A 134 12.90 -8.54 12.82
CA TYR A 134 12.09 -8.00 13.93
C TYR A 134 11.63 -9.02 14.96
N ARG A 135 11.89 -10.32 14.77
CA ARG A 135 11.49 -11.38 15.73
C ARG A 135 12.04 -11.16 17.14
N HIS A 136 13.16 -10.46 17.27
CA HIS A 136 13.80 -10.18 18.55
C HIS A 136 13.13 -9.01 19.30
N LEU A 137 12.53 -8.07 18.56
CA LEU A 137 11.75 -6.95 19.11
C LEU A 137 10.27 -7.33 19.31
N TYR A 138 9.74 -8.16 18.41
CA TYR A 138 8.37 -8.67 18.43
C TYR A 138 8.43 -10.19 18.45
N SER A 139 8.64 -10.78 19.64
CA SER A 139 8.74 -12.23 19.82
C SER A 139 7.48 -12.97 19.34
N ASP A 140 6.31 -12.35 19.53
CA ASP A 140 5.06 -12.80 18.95
C ASP A 140 4.71 -11.96 17.71
N ARG A 141 4.65 -12.62 16.56
CA ARG A 141 4.34 -12.02 15.25
C ARG A 141 2.99 -11.29 15.25
N ARG A 142 2.03 -11.68 16.08
CA ARG A 142 0.71 -11.05 16.13
C ARG A 142 0.76 -9.58 16.53
N TYR A 143 1.80 -9.17 17.28
CA TYR A 143 1.99 -7.78 17.70
C TYR A 143 2.92 -6.99 16.77
N TYR A 144 3.50 -7.62 15.75
CA TYR A 144 4.32 -6.91 14.77
C TYR A 144 3.43 -5.98 13.91
N PRO A 145 3.76 -4.68 13.78
CA PRO A 145 2.92 -3.72 13.05
C PRO A 145 2.55 -4.12 11.62
N GLY A 146 3.46 -4.76 10.90
CA GLY A 146 3.15 -5.27 9.56
C GLY A 146 2.09 -6.38 9.57
N SER A 147 2.07 -7.23 10.61
CA SER A 147 1.08 -8.31 10.71
C SER A 147 -0.30 -7.81 11.07
N THR A 148 -0.40 -6.81 11.94
CA THR A 148 -1.68 -6.17 12.27
C THR A 148 -2.27 -5.45 11.06
N LEU A 149 -1.46 -4.69 10.33
CA LEU A 149 -1.86 -4.05 9.07
C LEU A 149 -2.38 -5.05 8.04
N ILE A 150 -1.68 -6.18 7.86
CA ILE A 150 -2.11 -7.22 6.92
C ILE A 150 -3.47 -7.81 7.33
N GLU A 151 -3.73 -8.02 8.61
CA GLU A 151 -5.02 -8.58 9.01
C GLU A 151 -6.16 -7.58 8.79
N SER A 152 -5.97 -6.30 9.13
CA SER A 152 -6.92 -5.22 8.80
C SER A 152 -7.20 -5.16 7.30
N MET A 153 -6.14 -5.15 6.47
CA MET A 153 -6.26 -5.15 5.01
C MET A 153 -7.02 -6.37 4.46
N ARG A 154 -6.78 -7.56 5.02
CA ARG A 154 -7.49 -8.77 4.62
C ARG A 154 -8.95 -8.74 5.07
N ALA A 155 -9.25 -8.18 6.24
CA ALA A 155 -10.62 -8.01 6.70
C ALA A 155 -11.42 -7.09 5.76
N ALA A 156 -10.87 -5.93 5.41
CA ALA A 156 -11.47 -5.02 4.43
C ALA A 156 -11.63 -5.68 3.05
N ALA A 157 -10.60 -6.38 2.55
CA ALA A 157 -10.69 -7.09 1.27
C ALA A 157 -11.79 -8.17 1.27
N ARG A 158 -11.95 -8.92 2.36
CA ARG A 158 -13.01 -9.94 2.50
C ARG A 158 -14.40 -9.31 2.48
N HIS A 159 -14.58 -8.14 3.11
CA HIS A 159 -15.85 -7.42 3.10
C HIS A 159 -16.31 -7.06 1.68
N HIS A 160 -15.36 -6.76 0.79
CA HIS A 160 -15.64 -6.39 -0.61
C HIS A 160 -15.45 -7.52 -1.62
N SER A 161 -15.10 -8.73 -1.17
CA SER A 161 -15.03 -9.90 -2.04
C SER A 161 -16.45 -10.34 -2.38
N ALA A 162 -16.90 -10.15 -3.63
CA ALA A 162 -18.20 -10.63 -4.05
C ALA A 162 -18.29 -12.17 -3.86
N PRO A 163 -19.42 -12.73 -3.39
CA PRO A 163 -19.71 -14.12 -3.67
C PRO A 163 -19.90 -14.23 -5.18
N THR A 164 -19.09 -15.04 -5.86
CA THR A 164 -19.25 -15.32 -7.29
C THR A 164 -20.67 -15.81 -7.58
N ARG A 165 -21.61 -14.92 -7.90
CA ARG A 165 -22.89 -15.28 -8.50
C ARG A 165 -22.61 -15.52 -9.97
N SER A 166 -22.44 -16.78 -10.35
CA SER A 166 -22.51 -17.20 -11.74
C SER A 166 -23.85 -16.76 -12.31
N ARG A 167 -23.87 -15.66 -13.06
CA ARG A 167 -24.94 -15.40 -14.03
C ARG A 167 -24.65 -16.32 -15.21
N HIS A 168 -25.15 -17.55 -15.14
CA HIS A 168 -25.45 -18.30 -16.36
C HIS A 168 -26.74 -17.71 -16.94
N PRO A 169 -26.71 -17.14 -18.16
CA PRO A 169 -27.94 -16.91 -18.89
C PRO A 169 -28.51 -18.29 -19.23
N ARG A 170 -29.71 -18.60 -18.72
CA ARG A 170 -30.51 -19.68 -19.29
C ARG A 170 -30.94 -19.20 -20.68
N VAL A 171 -30.40 -19.84 -21.71
CA VAL A 171 -31.01 -19.89 -23.04
C VAL A 171 -32.03 -21.03 -23.02
#